data_AF-A0A9W4NUL6-F1
#
_entry.id   AF-A0A9W4NUL6-F1
#
_cell.length_a   1.000
_cell.length_b   1.000
_cell.length_c   1.000
_cell.angle_alpha   90.00
_cell.angle_beta   90.00
_cell.angle_gamma   90.00
#
_symmetry.space_group_name_H-M   'P 1'
#
loop_
_entity.id
_entity.type
_entity.pdbx_description
1 polymer ?
#
loop_
_entity_poly.entity_id
_entity_poly.type
_entity_poly.pdbx_seq_one_letter_code
_entity_poly.pdbx_strand_id
1 'polypeptide(L)'
;MRIVFCLGKGEATLISSAQNSPQAHLQLLEKYLKVAPAILDIDPVLTRPTLWHGDLHSSNLFVEDGHITATIDWQGSWAGPLFLQSQPSPIVDYPGSILLQRPDNFNDLGPEQQAEIKQKIFKSTLYQLYLLETKERNPLLAKAFHLDHGKTRRLPVEFAGNTWDDDIVSFREALINVER
;
A
#
# COMPACT_ATOMS: atom_id res chain seq x y z
N MET A 1 -12.43 16.97 4.92
CA MET A 1 -12.77 16.79 3.49
C MET A 1 -11.91 15.64 3.00
N ARG A 2 -12.45 14.42 2.94
CA ARG A 2 -11.70 13.21 2.55
C ARG A 2 -11.76 13.08 1.03
N ILE A 3 -10.60 12.97 0.40
CA ILE A 3 -10.46 12.72 -1.03
C ILE A 3 -10.92 11.29 -1.27
N VAL A 4 -12.06 11.17 -1.95
CA VAL A 4 -12.57 9.91 -2.50
C VAL A 4 -11.69 9.58 -3.69
N PHE A 5 -11.01 8.43 -3.66
CA PHE A 5 -10.48 7.83 -4.89
C PHE A 5 -11.68 7.38 -5.73
N CYS A 6 -12.12 8.24 -6.64
CA CYS A 6 -13.07 7.87 -7.68
C CYS A 6 -12.36 6.91 -8.64
N LEU A 7 -12.53 5.61 -8.42
CA LEU A 7 -12.28 4.61 -9.45
C LEU A 7 -13.23 4.89 -10.62
N GLY A 8 -12.67 4.88 -11.83
CA GLY A 8 -13.28 5.39 -13.06
C GLY A 8 -14.67 4.81 -13.36
N LYS A 9 -15.53 5.67 -13.90
CA LYS A 9 -16.81 5.27 -14.50
C LYS A 9 -16.54 4.37 -15.70
N GLY A 10 -16.94 3.10 -15.62
CA GLY A 10 -16.96 2.22 -16.79
C GLY A 10 -17.13 0.75 -16.42
N GLU A 11 -18.39 0.36 -16.21
CA GLU A 11 -19.01 -0.99 -16.27
C GLU A 11 -19.96 -1.17 -15.08
N ALA A 12 -21.17 -1.67 -15.36
CA ALA A 12 -22.17 -1.91 -14.33
C ALA A 12 -21.64 -2.95 -13.33
N THR A 13 -21.06 -2.48 -12.23
CA THR A 13 -20.58 -3.34 -11.15
C THR A 13 -21.79 -4.11 -10.64
N LEU A 14 -21.78 -5.43 -10.80
CA LEU A 14 -22.73 -6.31 -10.13
C LEU A 14 -22.49 -6.18 -8.63
N ILE A 15 -23.18 -5.22 -8.00
CA ILE A 15 -23.10 -5.02 -6.56
C ILE A 15 -23.72 -6.25 -5.91
N SER A 16 -22.92 -6.98 -5.14
CA SER A 16 -23.38 -8.13 -4.36
C SER A 16 -24.60 -7.73 -3.52
N SER A 17 -25.64 -8.55 -3.49
CA SER A 17 -26.81 -8.29 -2.63
C SER A 17 -26.43 -8.18 -1.16
N ALA A 18 -25.31 -8.79 -0.75
CA ALA A 18 -24.75 -8.67 0.59
C ALA A 18 -24.26 -7.25 0.92
N GLN A 19 -23.85 -6.45 -0.08
CA GLN A 19 -23.38 -5.07 0.14
C GLN A 19 -24.44 -4.21 0.80
N ASN A 20 -25.71 -4.41 0.43
CA ASN A 20 -26.84 -3.64 0.95
C ASN A 20 -27.49 -4.28 2.19
N SER A 21 -26.86 -5.30 2.79
CA SER A 21 -27.38 -6.01 3.97
C SER A 21 -26.56 -5.66 5.21
N PRO A 22 -27.11 -4.85 6.15
CA PRO A 22 -26.45 -4.57 7.42
C PRO A 22 -26.06 -5.84 8.20
N GLN A 23 -26.91 -6.89 8.14
CA GLN A 23 -26.64 -8.17 8.79
C GLN A 23 -25.42 -8.87 8.19
N ALA A 24 -25.19 -8.78 6.87
CA ALA A 24 -24.01 -9.36 6.24
C ALA A 24 -22.71 -8.67 6.71
N HIS A 25 -22.72 -7.34 6.82
CA HIS A 25 -21.59 -6.57 7.36
C HIS A 25 -21.30 -6.94 8.81
N LEU A 26 -22.33 -6.98 9.65
CA LEU A 26 -22.18 -7.37 11.07
C LEU A 26 -21.57 -8.77 11.21
N GLN A 27 -22.04 -9.75 10.43
CA GLN A 27 -21.50 -11.11 10.46
C GLN A 27 -20.02 -11.16 10.05
N LEU A 28 -19.57 -10.35 9.11
CA LEU A 28 -18.15 -10.28 8.73
C LEU A 28 -17.32 -9.58 9.81
N LEU A 29 -17.82 -8.50 10.40
CA LEU A 29 -17.14 -7.83 11.52
C LEU A 29 -17.00 -8.76 12.73
N GLU A 30 -18.02 -9.56 13.04
CA GLU A 30 -17.93 -10.59 14.09
C GLU A 30 -16.87 -11.66 13.79
N LYS A 31 -16.71 -12.06 12.52
CA LYS A 31 -15.65 -12.96 12.10
C LYS A 31 -14.27 -12.30 12.23
N TYR A 32 -14.16 -11.04 11.81
CA TYR A 32 -12.94 -10.26 11.98
C TYR A 32 -12.50 -10.19 13.45
N LEU A 33 -13.42 -9.91 14.37
CA LEU A 33 -13.11 -9.85 15.81
C LEU A 33 -12.52 -11.18 16.34
N LYS A 34 -12.91 -12.33 15.78
CA LYS A 34 -12.36 -13.64 16.16
C LYS A 34 -10.92 -13.84 15.68
N VAL A 35 -10.55 -13.28 14.52
CA VAL A 35 -9.21 -13.44 13.92
C VAL A 35 -8.26 -12.29 14.25
N ALA A 36 -8.77 -11.13 14.69
CA ALA A 36 -7.98 -9.94 15.00
C ALA A 36 -6.80 -10.20 15.97
N PRO A 37 -6.93 -11.02 17.04
CA PRO A 37 -5.80 -11.34 17.90
C PRO A 37 -4.65 -12.04 17.16
N ALA A 38 -4.96 -12.97 16.24
CA ALA A 38 -3.95 -13.68 15.46
C ALA A 38 -3.29 -12.77 14.40
N ILE A 39 -4.04 -11.83 13.82
CA ILE A 39 -3.52 -10.81 12.92
C ILE A 39 -2.48 -9.93 13.64
N LEU A 40 -2.76 -9.58 14.90
CA LEU A 40 -1.92 -8.73 15.74
C LEU A 40 -0.83 -9.51 16.50
N ASP A 41 -0.76 -10.83 16.37
CA ASP A 41 0.31 -11.67 16.92
C ASP A 41 1.59 -11.52 16.08
N ILE A 42 2.23 -10.36 16.23
CA ILE A 42 3.47 -9.95 15.59
C ILE A 42 4.34 -9.21 16.61
N ASP A 43 5.59 -8.91 16.24
CA ASP A 43 6.47 -8.14 17.11
C ASP A 43 5.81 -6.82 17.56
N PRO A 44 5.70 -6.54 18.87
CA PRO A 44 5.11 -5.32 19.40
C PRO A 44 5.74 -4.02 18.88
N VAL A 45 7.01 -4.06 18.43
CA VAL A 45 7.65 -2.90 17.81
C VAL A 45 6.95 -2.49 16.51
N LEU A 46 6.29 -3.42 15.83
CA LEU A 46 5.54 -3.18 14.58
C LEU A 46 4.11 -2.71 14.85
N THR A 47 3.58 -2.90 16.06
CA THR A 47 2.26 -2.40 16.46
C THR A 47 2.32 -1.05 17.18
N ARG A 48 3.52 -0.53 17.46
CA ARG A 48 3.71 0.77 18.11
C ARG A 48 3.06 1.91 17.30
N PRO A 49 2.46 2.91 17.96
CA PRO A 49 1.97 4.11 17.31
C PRO A 49 3.13 4.83 16.60
N THR A 50 3.00 4.99 15.28
CA THR A 50 3.93 5.70 14.41
C THR A 50 3.14 6.74 13.63
N LEU A 51 3.66 7.95 13.51
CA LEU A 51 3.08 8.97 12.64
C LEU A 51 3.57 8.73 11.21
N TRP A 52 2.66 8.65 10.25
CA TRP A 52 3.00 8.39 8.86
C TRP A 52 2.29 9.34 7.90
N HIS A 53 3.04 9.81 6.91
CA HIS A 53 2.54 10.68 5.85
C HIS A 53 1.97 9.82 4.71
N GLY A 54 0.65 9.66 4.69
CA GLY A 54 -0.03 8.78 3.72
C GLY A 54 0.03 9.28 2.27
N ASP A 55 0.23 10.57 2.04
CA ASP A 55 0.13 11.19 0.71
C ASP A 55 1.42 11.91 0.28
N LEU A 56 2.54 11.20 0.37
CA LEU A 56 3.85 11.79 0.09
C LEU A 56 4.17 11.76 -1.41
N HIS A 57 3.45 12.57 -2.20
CA HIS A 57 3.73 12.80 -3.63
C HIS A 57 4.50 14.11 -3.87
N SER A 58 5.01 14.32 -5.09
CA SER A 58 5.92 15.43 -5.40
C SER A 58 5.37 16.83 -5.09
N SER A 59 4.06 17.09 -5.25
CA SER A 59 3.50 18.41 -4.91
C SER A 59 3.38 18.68 -3.40
N ASN A 60 3.64 17.69 -2.56
CA ASN A 60 3.71 17.84 -1.10
C ASN A 60 5.16 17.97 -0.58
N LEU A 61 6.13 18.06 -1.49
CA LEU A 61 7.54 18.23 -1.18
C LEU A 61 8.08 19.54 -1.76
N PHE A 62 8.76 20.31 -0.92
CA PHE A 62 9.57 21.44 -1.35
C PHE A 62 11.02 21.00 -1.48
N VAL A 63 11.66 21.39 -2.59
CA VAL A 63 13.03 21.01 -2.92
C VAL A 63 13.82 22.26 -3.27
N GLU A 64 14.99 22.42 -2.64
CA GLU A 64 15.95 23.50 -2.91
C GLU A 64 17.34 22.87 -3.00
N ASP A 65 18.12 23.22 -4.04
CA ASP A 65 19.47 22.69 -4.29
C ASP A 65 19.57 21.15 -4.20
N GLY A 66 18.55 20.44 -4.67
CA GLY A 66 18.49 18.97 -4.67
C GLY A 66 18.16 18.33 -3.32
N HIS A 67 17.81 19.12 -2.30
CA HIS A 67 17.45 18.66 -0.96
C HIS A 67 15.98 18.94 -0.66
N ILE A 68 15.30 18.02 0.02
CA ILE A 68 13.94 18.25 0.51
C ILE A 68 14.03 19.22 1.70
N THR A 69 13.41 20.39 1.56
CA THR A 69 13.43 21.45 2.59
C THR A 69 12.16 21.48 3.43
N ALA A 70 11.03 21.03 2.89
CA ALA A 70 9.78 20.92 3.63
C ALA A 70 8.86 19.81 3.07
N THR A 71 8.03 19.28 3.96
CA THR A 71 6.91 18.39 3.64
C THR A 71 5.64 19.00 4.21
N ILE A 72 4.62 19.16 3.36
CA ILE A 72 3.30 19.71 3.72
C ILE A 72 2.21 18.66 3.61
N ASP A 73 0.94 19.04 3.82
CA ASP A 73 -0.23 18.16 3.67
C ASP A 73 -0.32 17.05 4.72
N TRP A 74 0.13 17.35 5.94
CA TRP A 74 0.02 16.43 7.07
C TRP A 74 -1.42 16.20 7.55
N GLN A 75 -2.41 16.96 7.06
CA GLN A 75 -3.80 16.73 7.39
C GLN A 75 -4.23 15.30 7.05
N GLY A 76 -4.92 14.64 7.97
CA GLY A 76 -5.31 13.24 7.81
C GLY A 76 -4.22 12.22 8.18
N SER A 77 -3.01 12.66 8.51
CA SER A 77 -2.01 11.80 9.17
C SER A 77 -2.49 11.44 10.57
N TRP A 78 -2.20 10.21 11.00
CA TRP A 78 -2.56 9.71 12.32
C TRP A 78 -1.46 8.79 12.87
N ALA A 79 -1.38 8.71 14.20
CA ALA A 79 -0.43 7.82 14.88
C ALA A 79 -1.03 6.42 15.00
N GLY A 80 -0.48 5.46 14.25
CA GLY A 80 -1.03 4.10 14.13
C GLY A 80 0.01 3.01 14.08
N PRO A 81 -0.40 1.74 14.08
CA PRO A 81 0.53 0.61 14.01
C PRO A 81 1.42 0.70 12.77
N LEU A 82 2.75 0.63 12.97
CA LEU A 82 3.72 0.73 11.89
C LEU A 82 3.44 -0.26 10.74
N PHE A 83 3.09 -1.51 11.04
CA PHE A 83 2.83 -2.52 10.02
C PHE A 83 1.63 -2.21 9.11
N LEU A 84 0.66 -1.42 9.59
CA LEU A 84 -0.46 -0.97 8.77
C LEU A 84 -0.05 0.19 7.86
N GLN A 85 0.86 1.04 8.35
CA GLN A 85 1.24 2.28 7.69
C GLN A 85 2.44 2.13 6.75
N SER A 86 3.29 1.11 6.94
CA SER A 86 4.53 0.90 6.18
C SER A 86 4.28 0.51 4.72
N GLN A 87 3.94 1.48 3.89
CA GLN A 87 3.87 1.38 2.44
C GLN A 87 5.04 2.16 1.81
N PRO A 88 5.62 1.70 0.70
CA PRO A 88 6.53 2.53 -0.09
C PRO A 88 5.88 3.88 -0.42
N SER A 89 6.63 4.98 -0.35
CA SER A 89 6.10 6.30 -0.73
C SER A 89 5.67 6.29 -2.20
N PRO A 90 4.56 6.96 -2.58
CA PRO A 90 4.13 7.07 -3.98
C PRO A 90 5.21 7.58 -4.94
N ILE A 91 6.23 8.29 -4.45
CA ILE A 91 7.35 8.79 -5.25
C ILE A 91 8.25 7.65 -5.75
N VAL A 92 8.40 6.59 -4.94
CA VAL A 92 9.27 5.45 -5.24
C VAL A 92 8.48 4.17 -5.51
N ASP A 93 7.17 4.16 -5.23
CA ASP A 93 6.33 2.99 -5.43
C ASP A 93 6.30 2.57 -6.91
N TYR A 94 6.55 1.29 -7.13
CA TYR A 94 6.61 0.71 -8.46
C TYR A 94 5.95 -0.67 -8.45
N PRO A 95 4.66 -0.77 -8.85
CA PRO A 95 3.94 -2.05 -8.85
C PRO A 95 4.32 -2.95 -10.04
N GLY A 96 5.17 -2.47 -10.96
CA GLY A 96 5.59 -3.22 -12.14
C GLY A 96 6.66 -4.26 -11.83
N SER A 97 6.90 -5.16 -12.79
CA SER A 97 7.98 -6.13 -12.65
C SER A 97 9.35 -5.45 -12.65
N ILE A 98 10.20 -5.85 -11.70
CA ILE A 98 11.56 -5.33 -11.57
C ILE A 98 12.38 -5.73 -12.81
N LEU A 99 12.95 -4.74 -13.47
CA LEU A 99 13.89 -4.92 -14.58
C LEU A 99 15.09 -4.02 -14.31
N LEU A 100 16.25 -4.62 -14.03
CA LEU A 100 17.47 -3.86 -13.70
C LEU A 100 18.46 -3.77 -14.86
N GLN A 101 18.24 -4.57 -15.91
CA GLN A 101 19.14 -4.64 -17.05
C GLN A 101 18.36 -4.45 -18.35
N ARG A 102 19.06 -3.92 -19.33
CA ARG A 102 18.56 -3.74 -20.68
C ARG A 102 18.43 -5.10 -21.36
N PRO A 103 17.29 -5.42 -22.02
CA PRO A 103 17.18 -6.61 -22.86
C PRO A 103 18.20 -6.62 -24.00
N ASP A 104 18.60 -7.80 -24.45
CA ASP A 104 19.58 -7.97 -25.53
C ASP A 104 19.11 -7.33 -26.85
N ASN A 105 17.82 -7.49 -27.17
CA ASN A 105 17.18 -6.95 -28.38
C ASN A 105 16.84 -5.45 -28.29
N PHE A 106 17.26 -4.73 -27.24
CA PHE A 106 16.84 -3.34 -27.02
C PHE A 106 17.17 -2.40 -28.18
N ASN A 107 18.32 -2.58 -28.81
CA ASN A 107 18.74 -1.74 -29.93
C ASN A 107 17.87 -1.95 -31.18
N ASP A 108 17.16 -3.08 -31.27
CA ASP A 108 16.30 -3.44 -32.39
C ASP A 108 14.86 -2.93 -32.19
N LEU A 109 14.53 -2.40 -31.00
CA LEU A 109 13.21 -1.88 -30.65
C LEU A 109 12.99 -0.46 -31.18
N GLY A 110 11.72 -0.11 -31.38
CA GLY A 110 11.33 1.26 -31.70
C GLY A 110 11.62 2.26 -30.56
N PRO A 111 11.70 3.56 -30.86
CA PRO A 111 12.08 4.59 -29.88
C PRO A 111 11.13 4.66 -28.67
N GLU A 112 9.84 4.42 -28.87
CA GLU A 112 8.83 4.39 -27.81
C GLU A 112 9.08 3.23 -26.83
N GLN A 113 9.23 2.01 -27.34
CA GLN A 113 9.54 0.83 -26.54
C GLN A 113 10.88 0.96 -25.79
N GLN A 114 11.88 1.57 -26.44
CA GLN A 114 13.14 1.88 -25.78
C GLN A 114 12.96 2.86 -24.61
N ALA A 115 12.10 3.88 -24.76
CA ALA A 115 11.79 4.84 -23.71
C ALA A 115 11.07 4.17 -22.54
N GLU A 116 10.09 3.31 -22.80
CA GLU A 116 9.38 2.53 -21.78
C GLU A 116 10.33 1.64 -20.97
N ILE A 117 11.22 0.91 -21.65
CA ILE A 117 12.21 0.05 -20.99
C ILE A 117 13.18 0.89 -20.15
N LYS A 118 13.66 2.03 -20.65
CA LYS A 118 14.51 2.94 -19.87
C LYS A 118 13.79 3.45 -18.62
N GLN A 119 12.54 3.88 -18.75
CA GLN A 119 11.73 4.33 -17.62
C GLN A 119 11.50 3.21 -16.60
N LYS A 120 11.24 2.00 -17.09
CA LYS A 120 11.08 0.81 -16.25
C LYS A 120 12.35 0.46 -15.48
N ILE A 121 13.51 0.51 -16.14
CA ILE A 121 14.81 0.30 -15.48
C ILE A 121 15.06 1.37 -14.42
N PHE A 122 14.79 2.63 -14.74
CA PHE A 122 14.93 3.73 -13.80
C PHE A 122 14.07 3.53 -12.54
N LYS A 123 12.76 3.27 -12.72
CA LYS A 123 11.83 3.03 -11.59
C LYS A 123 12.22 1.80 -10.77
N SER A 124 12.61 0.71 -11.44
CA SER A 124 13.08 -0.52 -10.77
C SER A 124 14.33 -0.26 -9.94
N THR A 125 15.30 0.48 -10.50
CA THR A 125 16.56 0.81 -9.81
C THR A 125 16.31 1.71 -8.62
N LEU A 126 15.48 2.76 -8.79
CA LEU A 126 15.12 3.68 -7.71
C LEU A 126 14.42 2.95 -6.56
N TYR A 127 13.46 2.08 -6.87
CA TYR A 127 12.75 1.29 -5.87
C TYR A 127 13.68 0.33 -5.11
N GLN A 128 14.61 -0.35 -5.80
CA GLN A 128 15.60 -1.20 -5.15
C GLN A 128 16.56 -0.41 -4.26
N LEU A 129 17.04 0.74 -4.72
CA LEU A 129 17.87 1.64 -3.92
C LEU A 129 17.13 2.12 -2.67
N TYR A 130 15.85 2.47 -2.79
CA TYR A 130 15.02 2.84 -1.65
C TYR A 130 14.93 1.72 -0.60
N LEU A 131 14.70 0.47 -1.02
CA LEU A 131 14.65 -0.67 -0.10
C LEU A 131 16.00 -0.93 0.58
N LEU A 132 17.10 -0.83 -0.17
CA LEU A 132 18.46 -1.00 0.37
C LEU A 132 18.80 0.10 1.38
N GLU A 133 18.62 1.37 1.02
CA GLU A 133 18.87 2.50 1.92
C GLU A 133 17.95 2.48 3.14
N THR A 134 16.69 2.04 2.99
CA THR A 134 15.76 1.87 4.11
C THR A 134 16.27 0.82 5.07
N LYS A 135 16.80 -0.30 4.58
CA LYS A 135 17.38 -1.36 5.42
C LYS A 135 18.55 -0.85 6.26
N GLU A 136 19.42 -0.05 5.66
CA GLU A 136 20.60 0.51 6.35
C GLU A 136 20.23 1.62 7.35
N ARG A 137 19.35 2.55 6.96
CA ARG A 137 19.03 3.75 7.75
C ARG A 137 17.87 3.57 8.72
N ASN A 138 16.93 2.71 8.40
CA ASN A 138 15.70 2.48 9.17
C ASN A 138 15.34 0.98 9.20
N PRO A 139 16.11 0.17 9.97
CA PRO A 139 15.89 -1.28 10.02
C PRO A 139 14.51 -1.66 10.55
N LEU A 140 13.85 -0.78 11.33
CA LEU A 140 12.49 -1.01 11.81
C LEU A 140 11.45 -0.90 10.69
N LEU A 141 11.58 0.08 9.80
CA LEU A 141 10.73 0.16 8.60
C LEU A 141 11.01 -1.00 7.66
N ALA A 142 12.27 -1.37 7.47
CA ALA A 142 12.62 -2.54 6.68
C ALA A 142 11.99 -3.83 7.24
N LYS A 143 11.98 -4.01 8.58
CA LYS A 143 11.29 -5.12 9.22
C LYS A 143 9.78 -5.13 8.91
N ALA A 144 9.14 -3.96 8.88
CA ALA A 144 7.73 -3.84 8.54
C ALA A 144 7.45 -4.22 7.07
N PHE A 145 8.31 -3.82 6.13
CA PHE A 145 8.20 -4.23 4.72
C PHE A 145 8.36 -5.74 4.50
N HIS A 146 9.13 -6.40 5.34
CA HIS A 146 9.38 -7.85 5.28
C HIS A 146 8.51 -8.64 6.26
N LEU A 147 7.40 -8.06 6.75
CA LEU A 147 6.51 -8.75 7.66
C LEU A 147 5.84 -9.93 6.98
N ASP A 148 5.97 -11.11 7.60
CA ASP A 148 5.31 -12.33 7.15
C ASP A 148 3.80 -12.15 7.06
N HIS A 149 3.25 -12.55 5.91
CA HIS A 149 1.83 -12.40 5.61
C HIS A 149 1.34 -10.93 5.70
N GLY A 150 2.21 -9.95 5.41
CA GLY A 150 1.90 -8.52 5.58
C GLY A 150 0.57 -8.07 4.96
N LYS A 151 0.28 -8.46 3.71
CA LYS A 151 -1.03 -8.15 3.08
C LYS A 151 -2.20 -8.87 3.78
N THR A 152 -2.05 -10.16 4.07
CA THR A 152 -3.07 -10.97 4.77
C THR A 152 -3.40 -10.40 6.15
N ARG A 153 -2.41 -9.83 6.86
CA ARG A 153 -2.62 -9.18 8.16
C ARG A 153 -3.24 -7.79 8.04
N ARG A 154 -2.78 -6.99 7.08
CA ARG A 154 -3.17 -5.59 6.92
C ARG A 154 -4.59 -5.41 6.34
N LEU A 155 -4.92 -6.13 5.27
CA LEU A 155 -6.17 -5.93 4.52
C LEU A 155 -7.45 -6.11 5.37
N PRO A 156 -7.57 -7.13 6.25
CA PRO A 156 -8.74 -7.25 7.11
C PRO A 156 -8.93 -6.05 8.04
N VAL A 157 -7.83 -5.47 8.54
CA VAL A 157 -7.88 -4.30 9.42
C VAL A 157 -8.31 -3.06 8.64
N GLU A 158 -7.81 -2.88 7.42
CA GLU A 158 -8.20 -1.77 6.54
C GLU A 158 -9.68 -1.83 6.17
N PHE A 159 -10.15 -2.98 5.70
CA PHE A 159 -11.53 -3.14 5.26
C PHE A 159 -12.54 -3.11 6.41
N ALA A 160 -12.18 -3.60 7.60
CA ALA A 160 -13.05 -3.57 8.78
C ALA A 160 -13.44 -2.13 9.20
N GLY A 161 -12.61 -1.13 8.88
CA GLY A 161 -12.86 0.27 9.22
C GLY A 161 -13.88 0.99 8.34
N ASN A 162 -14.22 0.44 7.17
CA ASN A 162 -15.07 1.10 6.19
C ASN A 162 -15.95 0.12 5.38
N THR A 163 -16.43 -0.95 6.02
CA THR A 163 -17.11 -2.06 5.32
C THR A 163 -18.33 -1.63 4.51
N TRP A 164 -19.02 -0.54 4.89
CA TRP A 164 -20.26 -0.09 4.25
C TRP A 164 -20.02 0.65 2.93
N ASP A 165 -19.04 1.54 2.91
CA ASP A 165 -18.68 2.32 1.72
C ASP A 165 -17.71 1.54 0.82
N ASP A 166 -16.90 0.64 1.39
CA ASP A 166 -16.03 -0.28 0.66
C ASP A 166 -16.78 -1.56 0.24
N ASP A 167 -16.23 -2.29 -0.72
CA ASP A 167 -16.80 -3.55 -1.21
C ASP A 167 -16.70 -4.69 -0.17
N ILE A 168 -17.86 -5.16 0.30
CA ILE A 168 -18.04 -6.27 1.24
C ILE A 168 -17.37 -7.57 0.74
N VAL A 169 -17.26 -7.74 -0.59
CA VAL A 169 -16.61 -8.90 -1.20
C VAL A 169 -15.11 -8.88 -0.90
N SER A 170 -14.46 -7.72 -1.04
CA SER A 170 -13.04 -7.53 -0.71
C SER A 170 -12.75 -7.80 0.76
N PHE A 171 -13.63 -7.36 1.67
CA PHE A 171 -13.49 -7.67 3.10
C PHE A 171 -13.61 -9.18 3.37
N ARG A 172 -14.60 -9.83 2.75
CA ARG A 172 -14.79 -11.28 2.87
C ARG A 172 -13.59 -12.06 2.35
N GLU A 173 -13.05 -11.68 1.19
CA GLU A 173 -11.84 -12.30 0.62
C GLU A 173 -10.64 -12.14 1.55
N ALA A 174 -10.44 -10.95 2.11
CA ALA A 174 -9.37 -10.70 3.07
C ALA A 174 -9.46 -11.62 4.29
N LEU A 175 -10.66 -11.84 4.84
CA LEU A 175 -10.86 -12.77 5.96
C LEU A 175 -10.63 -14.24 5.59
N ILE A 176 -11.03 -14.67 4.38
CA ILE A 176 -10.75 -16.04 3.90
C ILE A 176 -9.24 -16.27 3.78
N ASN A 177 -8.48 -15.26 3.35
CA ASN A 177 -7.04 -15.37 3.22
C ASN A 177 -6.31 -15.48 4.57
N VAL A 178 -6.94 -15.06 5.68
CA VAL A 178 -6.41 -15.25 7.04
C VAL A 178 -6.63 -16.68 7.54
N GLU A 179 -7.67 -17.37 7.04
CA GLU A 179 -8.01 -18.74 7.43
C GLU A 179 -7.10 -19.81 6.77
N ARG A 180 -6.41 -19.45 5.68
CA ARG A 180 -5.53 -20.34 4.90
C ARG A 180 -4.08 -20.28 5.36
#